data_AF-A0A928XXU0-F1
#
_entry.id   AF-A0A928XXU0-F1
#
_cell.length_a   1.000
_cell.length_b   1.000
_cell.length_c   1.000
_cell.angle_alpha   90.00
_cell.angle_beta   90.00
_cell.angle_gamma   90.00
#
_symmetry.space_group_name_H-M   'P 1'
#
loop_
_entity.id
_entity.type
_entity.pdbx_description
1 polymer ?
#
loop_
_entity_poly.entity_id
_entity_poly.type
_entity_poly.pdbx_seq_one_letter_code
_entity_poly.pdbx_strand_id
1 'polypeptide(L)' 'MKTISSPLQSAAVSALPEFADHRTARALFGLSRSYLYNLANERKIRSVSIRKPGALKGRRLFDCASIRDFIQASTQNA' A
#
# COMPACT_ATOMS: atom_id res chain seq x y z
N MET A 1 0.37 -9.78 -48.82
CA MET A 1 0.12 -10.23 -47.43
C MET A 1 -0.10 -9.00 -46.57
N LYS A 2 -1.32 -8.78 -46.05
CA LYS A 2 -1.63 -7.61 -45.21
C LYS A 2 -1.29 -7.94 -43.76
N THR A 3 -0.24 -7.34 -43.21
CA THR A 3 0.09 -7.43 -41.79
C THR A 3 -0.92 -6.61 -41.00
N ILE A 4 -1.82 -7.29 -40.30
CA ILE A 4 -2.73 -6.68 -39.34
C ILE A 4 -1.90 -6.40 -38.08
N SER A 5 -1.41 -5.17 -37.94
CA SER A 5 -0.78 -4.73 -36.70
C SER A 5 -1.88 -4.45 -35.67
N SER A 6 -2.09 -5.38 -34.75
CA SER A 6 -2.92 -5.15 -33.56
C SER A 6 -2.40 -3.94 -32.78
N PRO A 7 -3.25 -3.00 -32.35
CA PRO A 7 -2.80 -1.85 -31.55
C PRO A 7 -2.21 -2.35 -30.23
N LEU A 8 -0.99 -1.92 -29.92
CA LEU A 8 -0.39 -2.09 -28.60
C LEU A 8 -1.23 -1.32 -27.59
N GLN A 9 -2.07 -2.03 -26.87
CA GLN A 9 -2.90 -1.45 -25.82
C GLN A 9 -1.97 -1.03 -24.69
N SER A 10 -1.70 0.27 -24.59
CA SER A 10 -0.99 0.87 -23.46
C SER A 10 -1.80 0.54 -22.20
N ALA A 11 -1.36 -0.47 -21.45
CA ALA A 11 -1.91 -0.77 -20.15
C ALA A 11 -1.64 0.45 -19.27
N ALA A 12 -2.65 1.28 -19.07
CA ALA A 12 -2.59 2.35 -18.10
C ALA A 12 -2.17 1.72 -16.78
N VAL A 13 -0.99 2.10 -16.28
CA VAL A 13 -0.47 1.61 -15.00
C VAL A 13 -1.27 2.32 -13.90
N SER A 14 -2.55 1.96 -13.78
CA SER A 14 -3.46 2.42 -12.72
C SER A 14 -3.47 1.46 -11.54
N ALA A 15 -2.45 0.61 -11.42
CA ALA A 15 -2.30 -0.26 -10.27
C ALA A 15 -1.73 0.58 -9.12
N LEU A 16 -2.56 0.86 -8.12
CA LEU A 16 -2.10 1.43 -6.86
C LEU A 16 -1.01 0.51 -6.29
N PRO A 17 0.10 1.05 -5.77
CA PRO A 17 1.18 0.25 -5.25
C PRO A 17 0.67 -0.67 -4.13
N GLU A 18 1.14 -1.92 -4.11
CA GLU A 18 0.76 -2.90 -3.08
C GLU A 18 1.24 -2.46 -1.69
N PHE A 19 2.41 -1.83 -1.63
CA PHE A 19 3.02 -1.34 -0.40
C PHE A 19 3.25 0.16 -0.44
N ALA A 20 2.89 0.84 0.64
CA ALA A 20 3.03 2.28 0.78
C ALA A 20 3.80 2.65 2.05
N ASP A 21 4.60 3.70 1.95
CA ASP A 21 5.19 4.37 3.10
C ASP A 21 4.19 5.21 3.86
N HIS A 22 4.50 5.62 5.09
CA HIS A 22 3.65 6.52 5.87
C HIS A 22 3.26 7.83 5.13
N ARG A 23 4.13 8.37 4.26
CA ARG A 23 3.81 9.55 3.44
C ARG A 23 2.81 9.23 2.34
N THR A 24 3.05 8.15 1.62
CA THR A 24 2.18 7.68 0.53
C THR A 24 0.83 7.20 1.09
N ALA A 25 0.84 6.45 2.18
CA ALA A 25 -0.37 6.00 2.88
C ALA A 25 -1.20 7.18 3.40
N ARG A 26 -0.56 8.27 3.85
CA ARG A 26 -1.25 9.51 4.19
C ARG A 26 -1.89 10.17 2.95
N ALA A 27 -1.19 10.20 1.82
CA ALA A 27 -1.73 10.78 0.59
C ALA A 27 -2.87 9.94 0.00
N LEU A 28 -2.81 8.61 0.10
CA LEU A 28 -3.80 7.69 -0.46
C LEU A 28 -5.03 7.50 0.43
N PHE A 29 -4.83 7.39 1.75
CA PHE A 29 -5.88 7.00 2.71
C PHE A 29 -6.16 8.06 3.79
N GLY A 30 -5.42 9.16 3.82
CA GLY A 30 -5.57 10.21 4.84
C GLY A 30 -5.02 9.84 6.22
N LEU A 31 -4.41 8.67 6.39
CA LEU A 31 -3.97 8.17 7.70
C LEU A 31 -2.65 8.81 8.16
N SER A 32 -2.60 9.26 9.41
CA SER A 32 -1.38 9.83 9.99
C SER A 32 -0.32 8.76 10.29
N ARG A 33 0.95 9.18 10.38
CA ARG A 33 2.05 8.27 10.72
C ARG A 33 1.79 7.56 12.06
N SER A 34 1.48 8.30 13.12
CA SER A 34 1.26 7.72 14.45
C SER A 34 0.15 6.68 14.43
N TYR A 35 -0.94 6.98 13.72
CA TYR A 35 -2.08 6.07 13.61
C TYR A 35 -1.72 4.77 12.87
N LEU A 36 -0.99 4.84 11.75
CA LEU A 36 -0.51 3.66 11.03
C LEU A 36 0.39 2.76 11.89
N TYR A 37 1.26 3.36 12.72
CA TYR A 37 2.10 2.59 13.63
C TYR A 37 1.28 1.93 14.75
N ASN A 38 0.26 2.62 15.28
CA ASN A 38 -0.65 2.04 16.27
C ASN A 38 -1.43 0.86 15.67
N LEU A 39 -2.02 1.03 14.48
CA LEU A 39 -2.73 -0.05 13.78
C LEU A 39 -1.83 -1.25 13.50
N ALA A 40 -0.57 -1.02 13.11
CA ALA A 40 0.39 -2.09 12.89
C ALA A 40 0.79 -2.79 14.21
N ASN A 41 0.94 -2.04 15.30
CA ASN A 41 1.21 -2.60 16.63
C ASN A 41 0.03 -3.42 17.16
N GLU A 42 -1.19 -2.95 16.92
CA GLU A 42 -2.46 -3.62 17.24
C GLU A 42 -2.76 -4.82 16.31
N ARG A 43 -1.88 -5.11 15.35
CA ARG A 43 -2.04 -6.17 14.33
C ARG A 43 -3.31 -6.04 13.47
N LYS A 44 -3.85 -4.82 13.37
CA LYS A 44 -5.02 -4.52 12.53
C LYS A 44 -4.67 -4.37 11.04
N ILE A 45 -3.43 -4.00 10.73
CA ILE A 45 -2.92 -3.88 9.36
C ILE A 45 -1.57 -4.60 9.20
N ARG A 46 -1.31 -5.13 7.99
CA ARG A 46 -0.01 -5.75 7.66
C ARG A 46 1.04 -4.67 7.39
N SER A 47 2.25 -4.88 7.91
CA SER A 47 3.41 -4.02 7.63
C SER A 47 4.71 -4.81 7.58
N VAL A 48 5.62 -4.38 6.71
CA VAL A 48 6.92 -5.03 6.48
C VAL A 48 8.03 -4.03 6.78
N SER A 49 9.07 -4.47 7.49
CA SER A 49 10.27 -3.66 7.73
C SER A 49 11.37 -4.11 6.76
N ILE A 50 11.63 -3.32 5.73
CA ILE A 50 12.74 -3.54 4.80
C ILE A 50 13.99 -2.91 5.41
N ARG A 51 15.00 -3.75 5.69
CA ARG A 51 16.29 -3.32 6.26
C ARG A 51 17.41 -3.90 5.40
N LYS A 52 18.44 -3.10 5.14
CA LYS A 52 19.69 -3.61 4.56
C LYS A 52 20.38 -4.51 5.59
N PRO A 53 20.99 -5.63 5.21
CA PRO A 53 21.79 -6.44 6.13
C PRO A 53 22.84 -5.58 6.84
N GLY A 54 22.90 -5.64 8.17
CA GLY A 54 23.80 -4.82 8.99
C GLY A 54 23.32 -3.41 9.33
N ALA A 55 22.17 -2.96 8.81
CA ALA A 55 21.62 -1.64 9.14
C ALA A 55 20.76 -1.68 10.41
N LEU A 56 21.06 -0.79 11.35
CA LEU A 56 20.28 -0.59 12.59
C LEU A 56 18.84 -0.09 12.33
N LYS A 57 18.66 0.68 11.25
CA LYS A 57 17.38 1.29 10.87
C LYS A 57 17.03 0.89 9.46
N GLY A 58 15.74 0.64 9.22
CA GLY A 58 15.21 0.48 7.86
C GLY A 58 13.85 1.13 7.72
N ARG A 59 13.23 0.88 6.58
CA ARG A 59 11.97 1.52 6.19
C ARG A 59 10.82 0.57 6.45
N ARG A 60 9.77 1.07 7.11
CA ARG A 60 8.53 0.31 7.29
C ARG A 60 7.54 0.68 6.20
N LEU A 61 7.14 -0.32 5.43
CA LEU A 61 6.08 -0.24 4.44
C LEU A 61 4.81 -0.86 5.00
N PHE A 62 3.67 -0.30 4.62
CA PHE A 62 2.35 -0.77 4.99
C PHE A 62 1.66 -1.35 3.77
N ASP A 63 0.97 -2.46 3.97
CA ASP A 63 0.19 -3.09 2.91
C ASP A 63 -1.10 -2.29 2.66
N CYS A 64 -1.27 -1.82 1.43
CA CYS A 64 -2.42 -1.04 1.01
C CYS A 64 -3.71 -1.87 1.00
N ALA A 65 -3.64 -3.18 0.72
CA ALA A 65 -4.81 -4.05 0.75
C ALA A 65 -5.36 -4.14 2.18
N SER A 66 -4.50 -4.46 3.15
CA SER A 66 -4.93 -4.54 4.56
C SER A 66 -5.46 -3.23 5.13
N ILE A 67 -4.93 -2.08 4.69
CA ILE A 67 -5.47 -0.77 5.10
C ILE A 67 -6.90 -0.59 4.54
N ARG A 68 -7.15 -0.98 3.29
CA ARG A 68 -8.50 -0.92 2.71
C ARG A 68 -9.47 -1.83 3.45
N ASP A 69 -9.06 -3.07 3.72
CA ASP A 69 -9.89 -4.04 4.45
C ASP A 69 -10.26 -3.48 5.83
N PHE A 70 -9.31 -2.85 6.52
CA PHE A 70 -9.56 -2.19 7.81
C PHE A 70 -10.56 -1.03 7.71
N ILE A 71 -10.45 -0.18 6.69
CA ILE A 71 -11.37 0.95 6.46
C ILE A 71 -12.78 0.44 6.14
N GLN A 72 -12.89 -0.59 5.29
CA GLN A 72 -14.16 -1.21 4.92
C GLN A 72 -14.85 -1.86 6.12
N ALA A 73 -14.09 -2.64 6.92
CA ALA A 73 -14.59 -3.24 8.15
C ALA A 73 -15.05 -2.18 9.17
N SER A 74 -14.37 -1.04 9.23
CA SER A 74 -14.76 0.08 10.12
C SER A 74 -16.02 0.81 9.64
N THR A 75 -16.29 0.80 8.34
CA THR A 75 -17.50 1.42 7.75
C THR A 75 -18.74 0.56 8.01
N GLN A 76 -18.59 -0.77 8.02
CA GLN A 76 -19.72 -1.70 8.22
C GLN A 76 -20.19 -1.83 9.67
N ASN A 77 -19.34 -1.43 10.63
CA ASN A 77 -19.65 -1.45 12.07
C ASN A 77 -20.08 -0.07 12.61
N ALA A 78 -20.45 0.87 11.74
CA ALA A 78 -20.90 2.22 12.08
C ALA A 78 -22.42 2.35 12.01
#